data_AF-K0F1C2-F1
#
_entry.id   AF-K0F1C2-F1
#
_cell.length_a   1.000
_cell.length_b   1.000
_cell.length_c   1.000
_cell.angle_alpha   90.00
_cell.angle_beta   90.00
_cell.angle_gamma   90.00
#
_symmetry.space_group_name_H-M   'P 1'
#
loop_
_entity.id
_entity.type
_entity.pdbx_description
1 polymer ?
#
loop_
_entity_poly.entity_id
_entity_poly.type
_entity_poly.pdbx_seq_one_letter_code
_entity_poly.pdbx_strand_id
1 'polypeptide(L)'
;MRSPELAIEAELRQRTNISVSFGEGAYDFADEWAMERALVSVVESLWAGWQREYRKVIEDTDLVIDAEDLTDKRFFADRDTVEAIGQSDDERITVATVGMRKYSVHIVPGTMRELTASEFSVGVGDATSRLIQDFRHKVAEVKDRHYNY
;
A
#
# COMPACT_ATOMS: atom_id res chain seq x y z
N MET A 1 9.46 -0.01 8.49
CA MET A 1 10.03 1.03 7.59
C MET A 1 9.75 2.40 8.19
N ARG A 2 10.58 3.43 7.96
CA ARG A 2 10.45 4.75 8.61
C ARG A 2 10.30 5.87 7.58
N SER A 3 9.41 6.83 7.85
CA SER A 3 9.46 8.15 7.21
C SER A 3 10.34 9.09 8.04
N PRO A 4 11.33 9.78 7.43
CA PRO A 4 12.18 10.72 8.14
C PRO A 4 11.44 11.99 8.59
N GLU A 5 10.30 12.34 7.96
CA GLU A 5 9.63 13.63 8.20
C GLU A 5 8.81 13.66 9.49
N LEU A 6 8.18 12.54 9.87
CA LEU A 6 7.28 12.45 11.02
C LEU A 6 7.59 11.24 11.93
N ALA A 7 8.78 10.63 11.82
CA ALA A 7 9.15 9.45 12.61
C ALA A 7 8.05 8.36 12.61
N ILE A 8 7.36 8.18 11.48
CA ILE A 8 6.31 7.18 11.32
C ILE A 8 6.96 5.86 11.00
N GLU A 9 6.63 4.83 11.77
CA GLU A 9 6.99 3.45 11.52
C GLU A 9 5.81 2.68 10.96
N ALA A 10 6.06 1.82 9.99
CA ALA A 10 5.07 0.85 9.53
C ALA A 10 5.65 -0.54 9.32
N GLU A 11 4.85 -1.55 9.63
CA GLU A 11 5.19 -2.97 9.51
C GLU A 11 4.07 -3.71 8.77
N LEU A 12 4.43 -4.50 7.74
CA LEU A 12 3.52 -5.40 7.05
C LEU A 12 3.62 -6.81 7.65
N ARG A 13 2.54 -7.28 8.25
CA ARG A 13 2.38 -8.64 8.79
C ARG A 13 1.40 -9.45 7.93
N GLN A 14 1.65 -10.75 7.81
CA GLN A 14 0.75 -11.69 7.14
C GLN A 14 0.33 -11.27 5.71
N ARG A 15 1.20 -10.54 5.01
CA ARG A 15 1.01 -10.02 3.64
C ARG A 15 -0.13 -9.02 3.44
N THR A 16 -0.93 -8.67 4.45
CA THR A 16 -2.06 -7.74 4.29
C THR A 16 -2.22 -6.78 5.46
N ASN A 17 -1.79 -7.17 6.65
CA ASN A 17 -2.02 -6.40 7.86
C ASN A 17 -0.90 -5.38 8.03
N ILE A 18 -1.22 -4.09 8.01
CA ILE A 18 -0.24 -3.02 8.21
C ILE A 18 -0.50 -2.36 9.55
N SER A 19 0.50 -2.35 10.43
CA SER A 19 0.48 -1.53 11.63
C SER A 19 1.32 -0.27 11.40
N VAL A 20 0.78 0.88 11.77
CA VAL A 20 1.46 2.17 11.74
C VAL A 20 1.65 2.68 13.17
N SER A 21 2.82 3.18 13.51
CA SER A 21 3.14 3.80 14.79
C SER A 21 3.83 5.13 14.58
N PHE A 22 3.56 6.07 15.49
CA PHE A 22 4.12 7.42 15.46
C PHE A 22 5.23 7.55 16.50
N GLY A 23 6.31 8.24 16.15
CA GLY A 23 7.26 8.74 17.12
C GLY A 23 6.62 9.75 18.08
N GLU A 24 7.27 10.00 19.20
CA GLU A 24 6.77 10.93 20.23
C GLU A 24 6.44 12.31 19.66
N GLY A 25 5.21 12.76 19.87
CA GLY A 25 4.68 14.07 19.43
C GLY A 25 4.45 14.21 17.91
N ALA A 26 4.87 13.26 17.08
CA ALA A 26 4.78 13.41 15.63
C ALA A 26 3.33 13.56 15.12
N TYR A 27 2.39 12.91 15.80
CA TYR A 27 0.96 13.04 15.49
C TYR A 27 0.42 14.43 15.85
N ASP A 28 0.79 14.94 17.02
CA ASP A 28 0.21 16.16 17.59
C ASP A 28 0.59 17.45 16.83
N PHE A 29 1.73 17.43 16.13
CA PHE A 29 2.25 18.58 15.38
C PHE A 29 1.96 18.53 13.88
N ALA A 30 1.43 17.42 13.36
CA ALA A 30 1.12 17.27 11.95
C ALA A 30 -0.29 17.77 11.64
N ASP A 31 -0.43 18.52 10.54
CA ASP A 31 -1.74 18.70 9.91
C ASP A 31 -2.05 17.53 8.97
N GLU A 32 -3.31 17.46 8.53
CA GLU A 32 -3.78 16.39 7.64
C GLU A 32 -2.94 16.31 6.36
N TRP A 33 -2.53 17.44 5.78
CA TRP A 33 -1.78 17.46 4.52
C TRP A 33 -0.33 16.96 4.69
N ALA A 34 0.33 17.33 5.79
CA ALA A 34 1.63 16.78 6.15
C ALA A 34 1.53 15.28 6.41
N MET A 35 0.48 14.84 7.10
CA MET A 35 0.23 13.42 7.38
C MET A 35 -0.04 12.62 6.11
N GLU A 36 -0.87 13.12 5.19
CA GLU A 36 -1.13 12.50 3.88
C GLU A 36 0.18 12.24 3.13
N ARG A 37 1.06 13.25 3.03
CA ARG A 37 2.36 13.12 2.34
C ARG A 37 3.29 12.12 3.02
N ALA A 38 3.36 12.15 4.34
CA ALA A 38 4.19 11.22 5.10
C ALA A 38 3.69 9.78 4.93
N LEU A 39 2.37 9.55 4.94
CA LEU A 39 1.78 8.24 4.70
C LEU A 39 2.02 7.75 3.27
N VAL A 40 1.94 8.61 2.25
CA VAL A 40 2.32 8.25 0.87
C VAL A 40 3.76 7.71 0.85
N SER A 41 4.71 8.42 1.46
CA SER A 41 6.11 7.98 1.52
C SER A 41 6.30 6.64 2.25
N VAL A 42 5.53 6.40 3.32
CA VAL A 42 5.54 5.13 4.06
C VAL A 42 5.03 3.99 3.18
N VAL A 43 3.90 4.17 2.50
CA VAL A 43 3.29 3.13 1.66
C VAL A 43 4.17 2.80 0.46
N GLU A 44 4.75 3.81 -0.21
CA GLU A 44 5.72 3.62 -1.30
C GLU A 44 6.93 2.80 -0.85
N SER A 45 7.45 3.15 0.31
CA SER A 45 8.60 2.48 0.91
C SER A 45 8.29 1.02 1.22
N LEU A 46 7.13 0.75 1.86
CA LEU A 46 6.67 -0.60 2.18
C LEU A 46 6.53 -1.46 0.93
N TRP A 47 5.91 -0.92 -0.13
CA TRP A 47 5.76 -1.64 -1.38
C TRP A 47 7.10 -1.95 -2.05
N ALA A 48 8.01 -0.97 -2.09
CA ALA A 48 9.36 -1.18 -2.60
C ALA A 48 10.11 -2.27 -1.79
N GLY A 49 9.89 -2.33 -0.47
CA GLY A 49 10.37 -3.40 0.39
C GLY A 49 9.82 -4.77 -0.01
N TRP A 50 8.50 -4.88 -0.10
CA TRP A 50 7.81 -6.11 -0.47
C TRP A 50 8.21 -6.61 -1.86
N GLN A 51 8.33 -5.71 -2.85
CA GLN A 51 8.73 -6.07 -4.21
C GLN A 51 10.17 -6.61 -4.26
N ARG A 52 11.08 -6.09 -3.43
CA ARG A 52 12.46 -6.63 -3.33
C ARG A 52 12.47 -8.03 -2.72
N GLU A 53 11.67 -8.28 -1.69
CA GLU A 53 11.54 -9.62 -1.10
C GLU A 53 10.90 -10.60 -2.07
N TYR A 54 9.84 -10.20 -2.76
CA TYR A 54 9.16 -11.02 -3.76
C TYR A 54 10.09 -11.40 -4.91
N ARG A 55 10.90 -10.44 -5.40
CA ARG A 55 11.88 -10.70 -6.46
C ARG A 55 12.93 -11.73 -6.04
N LYS A 56 13.45 -11.65 -4.81
CA LYS A 56 14.42 -12.64 -4.30
C LYS A 56 13.85 -14.05 -4.27
N VAL A 57 12.60 -14.21 -3.83
CA VAL A 57 11.93 -15.52 -3.78
C VAL A 57 11.74 -16.10 -5.19
N ILE A 58 11.42 -15.27 -6.18
CA ILE A 58 11.32 -15.72 -7.58
C ILE A 58 12.70 -16.08 -8.12
N GLU A 59 13.73 -15.25 -7.92
CA GLU A 59 15.09 -15.52 -8.41
C GLU A 59 15.69 -16.80 -7.82
N ASP A 60 15.37 -17.13 -6.57
CA ASP A 60 15.78 -18.39 -5.92
C ASP A 60 14.98 -19.60 -6.43
N THR A 61 13.81 -19.38 -7.03
CA THR A 61 13.07 -20.43 -7.69
C THR A 61 13.57 -20.48 -9.13
N ASP A 62 14.34 -21.50 -9.50
CA ASP A 62 14.88 -21.76 -10.85
C ASP A 62 13.79 -21.96 -11.95
N LEU A 63 12.59 -21.42 -11.74
CA LEU A 63 11.61 -21.12 -12.76
C LEU A 63 12.30 -20.24 -13.79
N VAL A 64 12.70 -20.87 -14.88
CA VAL A 64 12.95 -20.20 -16.16
C VAL A 64 11.64 -19.54 -16.56
N ILE A 65 11.39 -18.35 -16.00
CA ILE A 65 10.45 -17.39 -16.57
C ILE A 65 11.14 -17.03 -17.87
N ASP A 66 10.66 -17.62 -18.96
CA ASP A 66 11.12 -17.24 -20.28
C ASP A 66 10.80 -15.74 -20.41
N ALA A 67 11.81 -14.89 -20.24
CA ALA A 67 11.65 -13.44 -20.23
C ALA A 67 11.11 -12.92 -21.58
N GLU A 68 10.98 -13.81 -22.57
CA GLU A 68 10.34 -13.57 -23.85
C GLU A 68 8.87 -13.96 -23.92
N ASP A 69 8.28 -14.58 -22.89
CA ASP A 69 6.84 -14.88 -22.88
C ASP A 69 6.05 -13.55 -22.92
N LEU A 70 5.50 -13.27 -24.10
CA LEU A 70 4.71 -12.09 -24.38
C LEU A 70 3.48 -12.02 -23.46
N THR A 71 3.01 -13.16 -22.97
CA THR A 71 1.88 -13.27 -22.03
C THR A 71 2.26 -12.63 -20.69
N ASP A 72 3.42 -12.97 -20.14
CA ASP A 72 3.92 -12.40 -18.88
C ASP A 72 4.15 -10.90 -19.00
N LYS A 73 4.75 -10.44 -20.10
CA LYS A 73 4.95 -9.00 -20.35
C LYS A 73 3.63 -8.23 -20.38
N ARG A 74 2.61 -8.78 -21.05
CA ARG A 74 1.27 -8.17 -21.11
C ARG A 74 0.60 -8.19 -19.74
N PHE A 75 0.69 -9.30 -19.01
CA PHE A 75 0.18 -9.40 -17.65
C PHE A 75 0.80 -8.33 -16.74
N PHE A 76 2.13 -8.17 -16.73
CA PHE A 76 2.79 -7.16 -15.91
C PHE A 76 2.49 -5.73 -16.36
N ALA A 77 2.36 -5.49 -17.66
CA ALA A 77 1.94 -4.19 -18.18
C ALA A 77 0.52 -3.84 -17.70
N ASP A 78 -0.43 -4.77 -17.82
CA ASP A 78 -1.81 -4.56 -17.38
C ASP A 78 -1.90 -4.43 -15.85
N ARG A 79 -1.16 -5.25 -15.10
CA ARG A 79 -1.04 -5.16 -13.64
C ARG A 79 -0.58 -3.77 -13.19
N ASP A 80 0.36 -3.17 -13.91
CA ASP A 80 0.89 -1.84 -13.60
C ASP A 80 -0.11 -0.71 -13.90
N THR A 81 -1.25 -1.00 -14.53
CA THR A 81 -2.37 -0.05 -14.73
C THR A 81 -3.51 -0.23 -13.73
N VAL A 82 -3.47 -1.25 -12.88
CA VAL A 82 -4.56 -1.55 -11.93
C VAL A 82 -4.71 -0.41 -10.93
N GLU A 83 -5.89 0.20 -10.92
CA GLU A 83 -6.28 1.17 -9.90
C GLU A 83 -6.89 0.43 -8.71
N ALA A 84 -6.41 0.71 -7.50
CA ALA A 84 -6.96 0.15 -6.28
C ALA A 84 -7.23 1.23 -5.23
N ILE A 85 -8.22 0.97 -4.38
CA ILE A 85 -8.65 1.87 -3.32
C ILE A 85 -8.93 1.09 -2.04
N GLY A 86 -8.63 1.68 -0.91
CA GLY A 86 -9.03 1.20 0.40
C GLY A 86 -9.39 2.36 1.31
N GLN A 87 -10.41 2.15 2.13
CA GLN A 87 -10.99 3.19 2.98
C GLN A 87 -11.20 2.64 4.39
N SER A 88 -10.91 3.46 5.40
CA SER A 88 -11.14 3.12 6.80
C SER A 88 -12.63 2.86 7.08
N ASP A 89 -12.92 2.15 8.17
CA ASP A 89 -14.29 1.78 8.55
C ASP A 89 -15.20 3.00 8.78
N ASP A 90 -14.63 4.09 9.29
CA ASP A 90 -15.30 5.37 9.54
C ASP A 90 -15.24 6.34 8.35
N GLU A 91 -14.74 5.88 7.21
CA GLU A 91 -14.64 6.61 5.96
C GLU A 91 -13.70 7.84 5.96
N ARG A 92 -12.97 8.08 7.05
CA ARG A 92 -12.11 9.26 7.23
C ARG A 92 -10.78 9.21 6.51
N ILE A 93 -10.28 8.01 6.23
CA ILE A 93 -8.97 7.81 5.62
C ILE A 93 -9.16 6.97 4.37
N THR A 94 -8.73 7.51 3.23
CA THR A 94 -8.73 6.80 1.95
C THR A 94 -7.31 6.70 1.42
N VAL A 95 -6.91 5.50 1.01
CA VAL A 95 -5.66 5.26 0.30
C VAL A 95 -6.00 4.73 -1.08
N ALA A 96 -5.40 5.31 -2.12
CA ALA A 96 -5.56 4.84 -3.48
C ALA A 96 -4.21 4.69 -4.18
N THR A 97 -4.16 3.82 -5.19
CA THR A 97 -2.96 3.58 -5.97
C THR A 97 -3.24 3.25 -7.42
N VAL A 98 -2.26 3.52 -8.29
CA VAL A 98 -2.20 3.00 -9.65
C VAL A 98 -0.96 2.13 -9.80
N GLY A 99 -1.17 0.85 -10.13
CA GLY A 99 -0.13 -0.15 -10.34
C GLY A 99 0.79 -0.38 -9.14
N MET A 100 0.34 -0.01 -7.94
CA MET A 100 1.17 0.04 -6.72
C MET A 100 2.42 0.93 -6.87
N ARG A 101 2.36 1.94 -7.73
CA ARG A 101 3.48 2.87 -8.02
C ARG A 101 3.16 4.32 -7.69
N LYS A 102 1.92 4.74 -7.95
CA LYS A 102 1.47 6.11 -7.67
C LYS A 102 0.44 6.04 -6.56
N TYR A 103 0.81 6.50 -5.36
CA TYR A 103 -0.10 6.49 -4.22
C TYR A 103 -0.67 7.87 -3.97
N SER A 104 -1.88 7.88 -3.43
CA SER A 104 -2.50 9.05 -2.82
C SER A 104 -3.15 8.62 -1.52
N VAL A 105 -3.08 9.51 -0.54
CA VAL A 105 -3.76 9.37 0.74
C VAL A 105 -4.63 10.60 0.89
N HIS A 106 -5.87 10.40 1.31
CA HIS A 106 -6.77 11.45 1.69
C HIS A 106 -7.23 11.27 3.13
N ILE A 107 -7.12 12.31 3.94
CA ILE A 107 -7.61 12.39 5.30
C ILE A 107 -8.71 13.44 5.34
N VAL A 108 -9.89 13.06 5.80
CA VAL A 108 -11.02 13.99 5.97
C VAL A 108 -10.60 15.10 6.95
N PRO A 109 -10.84 16.39 6.62
CA PRO A 109 -10.47 17.50 7.50
C PRO A 109 -11.03 17.35 8.92
N GLY A 110 -10.20 17.59 9.93
CA GLY A 110 -10.59 17.47 11.35
C GLY A 110 -10.29 16.10 11.95
N THR A 111 -10.02 15.08 11.13
CA THR A 111 -9.72 13.72 11.61
C THR A 111 -8.55 13.68 12.58
N MET A 112 -7.49 14.45 12.32
CA MET A 112 -6.30 14.50 13.19
C MET A 112 -6.59 15.08 14.59
N ARG A 113 -7.65 15.88 14.72
CA ARG A 113 -8.06 16.47 16.00
C ARG A 113 -9.09 15.63 16.74
N GLU A 114 -9.86 14.85 16.00
CA GLU A 114 -10.96 14.05 16.54
C GLU A 114 -10.51 12.65 16.96
N LEU A 115 -9.46 12.10 16.33
CA LEU A 115 -8.92 10.80 16.66
C LEU A 115 -7.63 10.92 17.48
N THR A 116 -7.43 9.98 18.38
CA THR A 116 -6.11 9.73 18.97
C THR A 116 -5.17 9.12 17.91
N ALA A 117 -3.86 9.23 18.14
CA ALA A 117 -2.86 8.58 17.29
C ALA A 117 -3.11 7.07 17.12
N SER A 118 -3.61 6.39 18.16
CA SER A 118 -3.93 4.97 18.10
C SER A 118 -5.13 4.67 17.20
N GLU A 119 -6.22 5.44 17.32
CA GLU A 119 -7.41 5.28 16.47
C GLU A 119 -7.09 5.59 15.01
N PHE A 120 -6.31 6.65 14.78
CA PHE A 120 -5.84 7.00 13.45
C PHE A 120 -4.96 5.89 12.85
N SER A 121 -4.03 5.33 13.63
CA SER A 121 -3.20 4.18 13.20
C SER A 121 -4.05 2.98 12.78
N VAL A 122 -5.12 2.68 13.51
CA VAL A 122 -6.07 1.61 13.14
C VAL A 122 -6.74 1.95 11.80
N GLY A 123 -7.28 3.17 11.66
CA GLY A 123 -7.92 3.59 10.40
C GLY A 123 -6.98 3.53 9.18
N VAL A 124 -5.71 3.92 9.33
CA VAL A 124 -4.69 3.78 8.28
C VAL A 124 -4.43 2.30 7.97
N GLY A 125 -4.33 1.47 9.00
CA GLY A 125 -4.16 0.02 8.86
C GLY A 125 -5.30 -0.63 8.09
N ASP A 126 -6.54 -0.26 8.39
CA ASP A 126 -7.76 -0.76 7.73
C ASP A 126 -7.81 -0.31 6.26
N ALA A 127 -7.63 0.99 6.01
CA ALA A 127 -7.61 1.54 4.67
C ALA A 127 -6.54 0.87 3.80
N THR A 128 -5.34 0.68 4.34
CA THR A 128 -4.24 0.04 3.60
C THR A 128 -4.46 -1.45 3.40
N SER A 129 -5.02 -2.15 4.39
CA SER A 129 -5.37 -3.58 4.26
C SER A 129 -6.40 -3.78 3.14
N ARG A 130 -7.42 -2.93 3.08
CA ARG A 130 -8.45 -2.94 2.04
C ARG A 130 -7.88 -2.59 0.66
N LEU A 131 -6.96 -1.63 0.58
CA LEU A 131 -6.23 -1.32 -0.66
C LEU A 131 -5.52 -2.56 -1.22
N ILE A 132 -4.81 -3.30 -0.36
CA ILE A 132 -4.08 -4.51 -0.77
C ILE A 132 -5.06 -5.60 -1.22
N GLN A 133 -6.19 -5.76 -0.54
CA GLN A 133 -7.22 -6.73 -0.91
C GLN A 133 -7.83 -6.37 -2.28
N ASP A 134 -8.20 -5.12 -2.50
CA ASP A 134 -8.74 -4.63 -3.77
C ASP A 134 -7.74 -4.81 -4.91
N PHE A 135 -6.48 -4.41 -4.71
CA PHE A 135 -5.42 -4.63 -5.69
C PHE A 135 -5.26 -6.11 -6.04
N ARG A 136 -5.24 -7.00 -5.04
CA ARG A 136 -5.11 -8.45 -5.29
C ARG A 136 -6.29 -9.03 -6.04
N HIS A 137 -7.50 -8.60 -5.70
CA HIS A 137 -8.70 -9.04 -6.38
C HIS A 137 -8.64 -8.65 -7.86
N LYS A 138 -8.35 -7.39 -8.16
CA LYS A 138 -8.22 -6.88 -9.54
C LYS A 138 -7.06 -7.52 -10.30
N VAL A 139 -5.94 -7.80 -9.64
CA VAL A 139 -4.82 -8.52 -10.27
C VAL A 139 -5.18 -9.97 -10.59
N ALA A 140 -6.00 -10.63 -9.77
CA ALA A 140 -6.52 -11.95 -10.09
C ALA A 140 -7.39 -11.91 -11.37
N GLU A 141 -8.26 -10.91 -11.50
CA GLU A 141 -9.06 -10.71 -12.73
C GLU A 141 -8.18 -10.43 -13.97
N VAL A 142 -7.10 -9.65 -13.81
CA VAL A 142 -6.10 -9.43 -14.87
C VAL A 142 -5.42 -10.74 -15.25
N LYS A 143 -5.09 -11.58 -14.26
CA LYS A 143 -4.45 -12.89 -14.48
C LYS A 143 -5.39 -13.83 -15.24
N ASP A 144 -6.64 -13.93 -14.84
CA ASP A 144 -7.62 -14.81 -15.49
C ASP A 144 -7.76 -14.48 -16.99
N ARG A 145 -7.78 -13.19 -17.35
CA ARG A 145 -7.81 -12.73 -18.75
C ARG A 145 -6.59 -13.14 -19.58
N HIS A 146 -5.43 -13.34 -18.97
CA HIS A 146 -4.19 -13.68 -19.66
C HIS A 146 -3.93 -15.19 -19.71
N TYR A 147 -4.31 -15.92 -18.66
CA TYR A 147 -3.91 -17.32 -18.49
C TYR A 147 -5.06 -18.32 -18.60
N ASN A 148 -6.30 -17.89 -18.87
CA ASN A 148 -7.49 -18.71 -19.20
C ASN A 148 -7.35 -20.21 -18.81
N TYR A 149 -7.62 -20.53 -17.55
CA TYR A 149 -8.04 -21.89 -17.15
C TYR A 149 -9.51 -22.09 -17.48
#